data_AF-A0A2E7ZTT4-F1
#
_entry.id   AF-A0A2E7ZTT4-F1
#
_cell.length_a   1.000
_cell.length_b   1.000
_cell.length_c   1.000
_cell.angle_alpha   90.00
_cell.angle_beta   90.00
_cell.angle_gamma   90.00
#
_symmetry.space_group_name_H-M   'P 1'
#
loop_
_entity.id
_entity.type
_entity.pdbx_description
1 polymer ?
#
loop_
_entity_poly.entity_id
_entity_poly.type
_entity_poly.pdbx_seq_one_letter_code
_entity_poly.pdbx_strand_id
1 'polypeptide(L)'
;MLSTKFRPTLAMTLCGLMLASCSDNKNAQPIDLSALSVGLSEPDSQGYKAEVRWTESGVPHVIADTLDSAIFGQAYGNATLNICTLADIVVMAKSQRASYLGEGENGQWLESDFAHLALGVRARAEASWGQLSHRARRALIAYAAGTNHYLATT
;
A
#
# COMPACT_ATOMS: atom_id res chain seq x y z
N MET A 1 62.61 -14.93 -31.33
CA MET A 1 62.34 -14.68 -29.89
C MET A 1 60.84 -14.69 -29.67
N LEU A 2 60.41 -15.57 -28.77
CA LEU A 2 59.08 -15.81 -28.15
C LEU A 2 57.81 -15.84 -29.03
N SER A 3 57.34 -17.07 -29.24
CA SER A 3 55.98 -17.45 -29.62
C SER A 3 55.07 -17.42 -28.39
N THR A 4 53.86 -16.86 -28.50
CA THR A 4 52.72 -17.20 -27.64
C THR A 4 51.46 -17.39 -28.48
N LYS A 5 51.09 -18.66 -28.65
CA LYS A 5 49.82 -19.12 -29.22
C LYS A 5 48.71 -18.88 -28.20
N PHE A 6 47.72 -18.07 -28.53
CA PHE A 6 46.50 -17.90 -27.73
C PHE A 6 45.53 -19.05 -28.05
N ARG A 7 45.31 -19.96 -27.10
CA ARG A 7 44.33 -21.06 -27.21
C ARG A 7 43.04 -20.66 -26.47
N PRO A 8 41.88 -20.57 -27.14
CA PRO A 8 40.62 -20.30 -26.48
C PRO A 8 40.00 -21.63 -26.05
N THR A 9 40.09 -21.94 -24.76
CA THR A 9 39.25 -22.99 -24.17
C THR A 9 39.09 -22.71 -22.69
N LEU A 10 37.84 -22.80 -22.23
CA LEU A 10 37.42 -22.98 -20.84
C LEU A 10 37.22 -21.70 -20.00
N ALA A 11 36.00 -21.16 -20.03
CA ALA A 11 35.25 -20.75 -18.83
C ALA A 11 33.84 -20.24 -19.21
N MET A 12 33.11 -21.00 -20.02
CA MET A 12 31.67 -20.82 -20.24
C MET A 12 30.92 -21.70 -19.24
N THR A 13 31.06 -21.42 -17.93
CA THR A 13 30.28 -22.12 -16.89
C THR A 13 30.11 -21.27 -15.64
N LEU A 14 29.44 -20.11 -15.77
CA LEU A 14 28.93 -19.38 -14.61
C LEU A 14 27.56 -18.73 -14.92
N CYS A 15 26.69 -19.50 -15.56
CA CYS A 15 25.29 -19.16 -15.81
C CYS A 15 24.45 -20.40 -15.49
N GLY A 16 24.25 -20.71 -14.21
CA GLY A 16 23.55 -21.94 -13.84
C GLY A 16 23.06 -22.08 -12.40
N LEU A 17 23.38 -21.16 -11.47
CA LEU A 17 22.94 -21.28 -10.07
C LEU A 17 22.35 -19.97 -9.52
N MET A 18 21.27 -19.47 -10.14
CA MET A 18 20.41 -18.44 -9.52
C MET A 18 18.94 -18.60 -9.97
N LEU A 19 18.41 -19.84 -10.00
CA LEU A 19 16.98 -20.10 -10.27
C LEU A 19 16.28 -20.93 -9.19
N ALA A 20 16.82 -20.97 -7.97
CA ALA A 20 16.16 -21.58 -6.82
C ALA A 20 16.00 -20.57 -5.67
N SER A 21 15.28 -19.48 -5.94
CA SER A 21 14.59 -18.72 -4.90
C SER A 21 13.09 -18.76 -5.18
N CYS A 22 12.55 -19.98 -5.29
CA CYS A 22 11.18 -20.24 -4.90
C CYS A 22 11.27 -20.72 -3.44
N SER A 23 11.15 -19.79 -2.50
CA SER A 23 10.99 -20.13 -1.10
C SER A 23 9.58 -20.72 -0.92
N ASP A 24 9.49 -22.02 -1.15
CA ASP A 24 8.31 -22.84 -0.91
C ASP A 24 8.23 -23.09 0.60
N ASN A 25 7.70 -22.11 1.34
CA ASN A 25 7.54 -22.23 2.79
C ASN A 25 6.37 -23.15 3.11
N LYS A 26 6.64 -24.47 3.20
CA LYS A 26 5.67 -25.51 3.56
C LYS A 26 5.18 -25.46 5.02
N ASN A 27 5.66 -24.49 5.79
CA ASN A 27 5.29 -24.27 7.20
C ASN A 27 4.43 -23.03 7.41
N ALA A 28 3.78 -22.48 6.38
CA ALA A 28 2.66 -21.56 6.60
C ALA A 28 1.50 -22.36 7.24
N GLN A 29 1.31 -22.21 8.54
CA GLN A 29 0.06 -22.64 9.16
C GLN A 29 -1.07 -21.83 8.51
N PRO A 30 -2.07 -22.47 7.88
CA PRO A 30 -3.22 -21.76 7.38
C PRO A 30 -3.89 -21.09 8.58
N ILE A 31 -3.92 -19.75 8.59
CA ILE A 31 -4.76 -19.03 9.53
C ILE A 31 -6.19 -19.42 9.18
N ASP A 32 -6.86 -20.12 10.09
CA ASP A 32 -8.25 -20.49 9.94
C ASP A 32 -9.13 -19.23 9.98
N LEU A 33 -9.32 -18.63 8.81
CA LEU A 33 -10.16 -17.46 8.58
C LEU A 33 -11.66 -17.81 8.64
N SER A 34 -12.03 -19.09 8.83
CA SER A 34 -13.44 -19.49 8.97
C SER A 34 -14.08 -18.94 10.26
N ALA A 35 -13.27 -18.70 11.29
CA ALA A 35 -13.68 -18.03 12.52
C ALA A 35 -13.73 -16.50 12.39
N LEU A 36 -13.07 -15.93 11.37
CA LEU A 36 -13.12 -14.51 11.07
C LEU A 36 -14.34 -14.19 10.20
N SER A 37 -15.53 -14.51 10.70
CA SER A 37 -16.80 -14.08 10.11
C SER A 37 -17.06 -12.59 10.38
N VAL A 38 -16.04 -11.73 10.24
CA VAL A 38 -16.30 -10.29 10.13
C VAL A 38 -16.87 -10.09 8.74
N GLY A 39 -18.20 -10.28 8.67
CA GLY A 39 -18.98 -10.04 7.50
C GLY A 39 -18.75 -8.60 7.05
N LEU A 40 -18.55 -8.43 5.76
CA LEU A 40 -18.87 -7.16 5.14
C LEU A 40 -20.40 -7.07 5.09
N SER A 41 -21.03 -6.73 6.20
CA SER A 41 -22.45 -6.37 6.21
C SER A 41 -22.62 -5.19 5.25
N GLU A 42 -23.67 -5.15 4.42
CA GLU A 42 -24.01 -3.96 3.63
C GLU A 42 -23.93 -2.71 4.53
N PRO A 43 -23.38 -1.58 4.04
CA PRO A 43 -23.40 -0.37 4.84
C PRO A 43 -24.85 -0.12 5.23
N ASP A 44 -25.13 -0.03 6.52
CA ASP A 44 -26.46 0.38 6.97
C ASP A 44 -26.78 1.70 6.25
N SER A 45 -28.05 1.87 5.89
CA SER A 45 -28.61 3.14 5.39
C SER A 45 -28.23 4.36 6.25
N GLN A 46 -27.71 4.13 7.46
CA GLN A 46 -27.25 5.12 8.43
C GLN A 46 -25.75 5.48 8.35
N GLY A 47 -24.98 4.96 7.39
CA GLY A 47 -23.55 5.28 7.20
C GLY A 47 -22.59 4.44 8.07
N TYR A 48 -21.32 4.87 8.16
CA TYR A 48 -20.29 4.18 8.95
C TYR A 48 -20.43 4.51 10.45
N LYS A 49 -20.33 3.50 11.31
CA LYS A 49 -20.41 3.65 12.78
C LYS A 49 -19.29 2.89 13.47
N ALA A 50 -18.38 3.62 14.10
CA ALA A 50 -17.28 3.04 14.86
C ALA A 50 -16.99 3.86 16.12
N GLU A 51 -16.67 3.16 17.21
CA GLU A 51 -16.11 3.76 18.41
C GLU A 51 -14.58 3.62 18.35
N VAL A 52 -13.86 4.72 18.57
CA VAL A 52 -12.40 4.74 18.65
C VAL A 52 -11.98 5.13 20.06
N ARG A 53 -11.40 4.17 20.78
CA ARG A 53 -10.84 4.39 22.12
C ARG A 53 -9.33 4.46 22.05
N TRP A 54 -8.73 5.33 22.85
CA TRP A 54 -7.28 5.55 22.85
C TRP A 54 -6.66 5.04 24.13
N THR A 55 -5.50 4.39 24.02
CA THR A 55 -4.63 4.16 25.17
C THR A 55 -3.92 5.46 25.57
N GLU A 56 -3.28 5.47 26.74
CA GLU A 56 -2.48 6.61 27.21
C GLU A 56 -1.33 6.97 26.24
N SER A 57 -0.73 5.96 25.60
CA SER A 57 0.31 6.15 24.59
C SER A 57 -0.21 6.50 23.19
N GLY A 58 -1.53 6.74 23.04
CA GLY A 58 -2.13 7.14 21.77
C GLY A 58 -2.34 6.00 20.77
N VAL A 59 -2.50 4.75 21.21
CA VAL A 59 -2.85 3.63 20.32
C VAL A 59 -4.37 3.52 20.18
N PRO A 60 -4.94 3.56 18.96
CA PRO A 60 -6.39 3.45 18.77
C PRO A 60 -6.86 1.99 18.79
N HIS A 61 -7.91 1.74 19.56
CA HIS A 61 -8.70 0.51 19.55
C HIS A 61 -10.07 0.83 18.93
N VAL A 62 -10.38 0.17 17.81
CA VAL A 62 -11.59 0.42 17.03
C VAL A 62 -12.61 -0.68 17.27
N ILE A 63 -13.85 -0.30 17.60
CA ILE A 63 -14.97 -1.20 17.81
C ILE A 63 -16.07 -0.83 16.82
N ALA A 64 -16.59 -1.80 16.08
CA ALA A 64 -17.70 -1.62 15.14
C ALA A 64 -18.40 -2.95 14.83
N ASP A 65 -19.65 -2.88 14.39
CA ASP A 65 -20.49 -4.05 14.06
C ASP A 65 -20.22 -4.63 12.66
N THR A 66 -19.52 -3.88 11.81
CA THR A 66 -19.22 -4.26 10.42
C THR A 66 -17.76 -3.98 10.11
N LEU A 67 -17.15 -4.80 9.25
CA LEU A 67 -15.74 -4.59 8.88
C LEU A 67 -15.52 -3.23 8.22
N ASP A 68 -16.43 -2.79 7.36
CA ASP A 68 -16.32 -1.50 6.70
C ASP A 68 -16.32 -0.36 7.71
N SER A 69 -17.18 -0.42 8.73
CA SER A 69 -17.16 0.58 9.80
C SER A 69 -15.92 0.49 10.67
N ALA A 70 -15.40 -0.72 10.93
CA ALA A 70 -14.11 -0.87 11.61
C ALA A 70 -12.95 -0.25 10.80
N ILE A 71 -12.94 -0.44 9.47
CA ILE A 71 -11.94 0.17 8.59
C ILE A 71 -12.10 1.70 8.54
N PHE A 72 -13.33 2.22 8.54
CA PHE A 72 -13.60 3.64 8.67
C PHE A 72 -13.01 4.21 9.98
N GLY A 73 -13.27 3.56 11.13
CA GLY A 73 -12.72 3.97 12.42
C GLY A 73 -11.19 3.85 12.47
N GLN A 74 -10.62 2.83 11.83
CA GLN A 74 -9.17 2.66 11.68
C GLN A 74 -8.56 3.81 10.88
N ALA A 75 -9.18 4.21 9.77
CA ALA A 75 -8.69 5.30 8.95
C ALA A 75 -8.80 6.65 9.66
N TYR A 76 -9.87 6.88 10.43
CA TYR A 76 -9.99 8.05 11.30
C TYR A 76 -8.86 8.10 12.34
N GLY A 77 -8.64 7.00 13.08
CA GLY A 77 -7.55 6.92 14.05
C GLY A 77 -6.16 7.08 13.42
N ASN A 78 -5.92 6.51 12.25
CA ASN A 78 -4.67 6.73 11.53
C ASN A 78 -4.49 8.19 11.11
N ALA A 79 -5.54 8.82 10.60
CA ALA A 79 -5.52 10.23 10.16
C ALA A 79 -5.25 11.17 11.35
N THR A 80 -5.83 10.92 12.52
CA THR A 80 -5.54 11.70 13.75
C THR A 80 -4.04 11.76 14.07
N LEU A 81 -3.30 10.70 13.79
CA LEU A 81 -1.87 10.62 14.11
C LEU A 81 -0.96 11.00 12.93
N ASN A 82 -1.37 10.73 11.69
CA ASN A 82 -0.47 10.68 10.54
C ASN A 82 -1.01 11.38 9.28
N ILE A 83 -1.98 12.30 9.40
CA ILE A 83 -2.62 12.90 8.22
C ILE A 83 -1.62 13.56 7.25
N CYS A 84 -0.59 14.23 7.75
CA CYS A 84 0.42 14.88 6.90
C CYS A 84 1.23 13.85 6.10
N THR A 85 1.64 12.75 6.73
CA THR A 85 2.35 11.65 6.06
C THR A 85 1.46 10.98 5.03
N LEU A 86 0.18 10.74 5.35
CA LEU A 86 -0.77 10.15 4.42
C LEU A 86 -1.00 11.07 3.21
N ALA A 87 -1.18 12.37 3.43
CA ALA A 87 -1.33 13.36 2.37
C ALA A 87 -0.10 13.40 1.44
N ASP A 88 1.11 13.36 2.01
CA ASP A 88 2.35 13.33 1.24
C ASP A 88 2.49 12.05 0.39
N ILE A 89 2.04 10.89 0.88
CA ILE A 89 1.97 9.65 0.09
C ILE A 89 0.96 9.76 -1.05
N VAL A 90 -0.21 10.38 -0.81
CA VAL A 90 -1.21 10.59 -1.86
C VAL A 90 -0.67 11.52 -2.95
N VAL A 91 0.03 12.60 -2.59
CA VAL A 91 0.68 13.51 -3.53
C VAL A 91 1.76 12.79 -4.36
N MET A 92 2.55 11.93 -3.72
CA MET A 92 3.53 11.07 -4.41
C MET A 92 2.89 10.17 -5.46
N ALA A 93 1.87 9.41 -5.05
CA ALA A 93 1.23 8.42 -5.91
C ALA A 93 0.55 9.06 -7.12
N LYS A 94 0.20 10.35 -7.00
CA LYS A 94 -0.36 11.17 -8.07
C LYS A 94 0.71 11.88 -8.93
N SER A 95 2.00 11.74 -8.59
CA SER A 95 3.13 12.42 -9.23
C SER A 95 2.99 13.95 -9.18
N GLN A 96 2.71 14.48 -7.98
CA GLN A 96 2.47 15.91 -7.78
C GLN A 96 3.43 16.56 -6.78
N ARG A 97 4.48 15.87 -6.31
CA ARG A 97 5.36 16.46 -5.29
C ARG A 97 6.11 17.67 -5.83
N ALA A 98 6.66 17.60 -7.04
CA ALA A 98 7.37 18.73 -7.63
C ALA A 98 6.47 19.95 -7.84
N SER A 99 5.17 19.73 -8.11
CA SER A 99 4.20 20.81 -8.26
C SER A 99 3.88 21.54 -6.95
N TYR A 100 3.92 20.86 -5.81
CA TYR A 100 3.58 21.44 -4.51
C TYR A 100 4.80 21.86 -3.68
N LEU A 101 5.92 21.14 -3.83
CA LEU A 101 7.11 21.25 -2.99
C LEU A 101 8.35 21.75 -3.76
N GLY A 102 8.24 21.98 -5.08
CA GLY A 102 9.38 22.26 -5.95
C GLY A 102 10.21 21.00 -6.24
N GLU A 103 11.33 21.15 -6.95
CA GLU A 103 12.17 20.01 -7.35
C GLU A 103 12.78 19.22 -6.17
N GLY A 104 12.86 19.83 -4.98
CA GLY A 104 13.49 19.24 -3.80
C GLY A 104 15.01 19.29 -3.86
N GLU A 105 15.66 18.89 -2.78
CA GLU A 105 17.13 18.83 -2.75
C GLU A 105 17.63 17.84 -3.81
N ASN A 106 18.59 18.27 -4.64
CA ASN A 106 19.12 17.49 -5.76
C ASN A 106 18.06 16.94 -6.72
N GLY A 107 16.90 17.59 -6.85
CA GLY A 107 15.82 17.19 -7.77
C GLY A 107 15.01 15.98 -7.29
N GLN A 108 15.12 15.56 -6.02
CA GLN A 108 14.51 14.33 -5.53
C GLN A 108 12.98 14.22 -5.73
N TRP A 109 12.25 15.33 -5.69
CA TRP A 109 10.79 15.32 -5.90
C TRP A 109 10.44 15.27 -7.39
N LEU A 110 11.24 15.92 -8.24
CA LEU A 110 11.10 15.83 -9.69
C LEU A 110 11.36 14.40 -10.17
N GLU A 111 12.45 13.79 -9.69
CA GLU A 111 12.79 12.40 -10.01
C GLU A 111 11.74 11.41 -9.48
N SER A 112 11.19 11.65 -8.29
CA SER A 112 10.09 10.84 -7.73
C SER A 112 8.84 10.89 -8.60
N ASP A 113 8.42 12.09 -9.03
CA ASP A 113 7.25 12.27 -9.89
C ASP A 113 7.48 11.60 -11.26
N PHE A 114 8.66 11.78 -11.86
CA PHE A 114 9.05 11.13 -13.11
C PHE A 114 8.97 9.60 -12.99
N ALA A 115 9.53 9.02 -11.93
CA ALA A 115 9.51 7.57 -11.71
C ALA A 115 8.07 7.03 -11.58
N HIS A 116 7.19 7.71 -10.85
CA HIS A 116 5.79 7.30 -10.70
C HIS A 116 4.98 7.40 -12.01
N LEU A 117 5.25 8.43 -12.83
CA LEU A 117 4.68 8.57 -14.16
C LEU A 117 5.19 7.47 -15.10
N ALA A 118 6.50 7.22 -15.13
CA ALA A 118 7.11 6.18 -15.96
C ALA A 118 6.60 4.78 -15.62
N LEU A 119 6.37 4.50 -14.33
CA LEU A 119 5.74 3.25 -13.86
C LEU A 119 4.23 3.21 -14.12
N GLY A 120 3.60 4.35 -14.43
CA GLY A 120 2.16 4.45 -14.64
C GLY A 120 1.34 4.10 -13.41
N VAL A 121 1.84 4.41 -12.20
CA VAL A 121 1.25 3.96 -10.92
C VAL A 121 -0.25 4.30 -10.85
N ARG A 122 -0.60 5.57 -11.09
CA ARG A 122 -1.99 6.02 -11.07
C ARG A 122 -2.85 5.39 -12.15
N ALA A 123 -2.36 5.39 -13.40
CA ALA A 123 -3.12 4.82 -14.52
C ALA A 123 -3.42 3.33 -14.32
N ARG A 124 -2.45 2.56 -13.78
CA ARG A 124 -2.64 1.16 -13.42
C ARG A 124 -3.62 0.97 -12.27
N ALA A 125 -3.58 1.81 -11.25
CA ALA A 125 -4.56 1.77 -10.16
C ALA A 125 -5.99 2.00 -10.68
N GLU A 126 -6.18 3.01 -11.53
CA GLU A 126 -7.47 3.32 -12.16
C GLU A 126 -7.97 2.15 -13.03
N ALA A 127 -7.10 1.59 -13.89
CA ALA A 127 -7.42 0.45 -14.74
C ALA A 127 -7.75 -0.85 -13.96
N SER A 128 -7.16 -1.01 -12.77
CA SER A 128 -7.33 -2.21 -11.95
C SER A 128 -8.54 -2.12 -11.00
N TRP A 129 -9.15 -0.95 -10.83
CA TRP A 129 -10.24 -0.74 -9.86
C TRP A 129 -11.42 -1.70 -10.05
N GLY A 130 -11.83 -1.91 -11.31
CA GLY A 130 -12.90 -2.84 -11.66
C GLY A 130 -12.54 -4.31 -11.41
N GLN A 131 -11.25 -4.64 -11.39
CA GLN A 131 -10.74 -6.01 -11.19
C GLN A 131 -10.67 -6.41 -9.72
N LEU A 132 -10.72 -5.45 -8.79
CA LEU A 132 -10.77 -5.73 -7.36
C LEU A 132 -12.02 -6.54 -6.99
N SER A 133 -11.95 -7.31 -5.92
CA SER A 133 -13.15 -7.91 -5.35
C SER A 133 -14.07 -6.82 -4.79
N HIS A 134 -15.37 -7.10 -4.70
CA HIS A 134 -16.32 -6.20 -4.03
C HIS A 134 -15.83 -5.85 -2.62
N ARG A 135 -15.28 -6.84 -1.90
CA ARG A 135 -14.73 -6.66 -0.55
C ARG A 135 -13.55 -5.71 -0.50
N ALA A 136 -12.60 -5.83 -1.43
CA ALA A 136 -11.45 -4.94 -1.49
C ALA A 136 -11.84 -3.49 -1.82
N ARG A 137 -12.75 -3.28 -2.77
CA ARG A 137 -13.26 -1.93 -3.09
C ARG A 137 -13.95 -1.28 -1.90
N ARG A 138 -14.83 -2.03 -1.20
CA ARG A 138 -15.54 -1.53 -0.03
C ARG A 138 -14.60 -1.12 1.11
N ALA A 139 -13.59 -1.93 1.38
CA ALA A 139 -12.53 -1.59 2.33
C ALA A 139 -11.82 -0.27 1.97
N LEU A 140 -11.41 -0.10 0.71
CA LEU A 140 -10.73 1.12 0.25
C LEU A 140 -11.64 2.35 0.33
N ILE A 141 -12.92 2.21 -0.01
CA ILE A 141 -13.92 3.28 0.09
C ILE A 141 -14.12 3.68 1.55
N ALA A 142 -14.30 2.71 2.45
CA ALA A 142 -14.49 2.97 3.87
C ALA A 142 -13.26 3.64 4.50
N TYR A 143 -12.05 3.22 4.12
CA TYR A 143 -10.80 3.84 4.56
C TYR A 143 -10.74 5.31 4.11
N ALA A 144 -10.98 5.58 2.83
CA ALA A 144 -11.02 6.94 2.30
C ALA A 144 -12.09 7.80 3.01
N ALA A 145 -13.26 7.23 3.30
CA ALA A 145 -14.32 7.92 4.03
C ALA A 145 -13.90 8.30 5.46
N GLY A 146 -13.20 7.40 6.18
CA GLY A 146 -12.71 7.69 7.54
C GLY A 146 -11.65 8.79 7.58
N THR A 147 -10.72 8.78 6.62
CA THR A 147 -9.74 9.87 6.45
C THR A 147 -10.42 11.19 6.12
N ASN A 148 -11.38 11.19 5.18
CA ASN A 148 -12.11 12.40 4.81
C ASN A 148 -12.97 12.94 5.96
N HIS A 149 -13.52 12.05 6.78
CA HIS A 149 -14.27 12.45 7.97
C HIS A 149 -13.37 13.23 8.93
N TYR A 150 -12.17 12.71 9.24
CA TYR A 150 -11.19 13.42 10.08
C TYR A 150 -10.89 14.83 9.54
N LEU A 151 -10.60 14.93 8.23
CA LEU A 151 -10.32 16.22 7.57
C LEU A 151 -11.50 17.20 7.64
N ALA A 152 -12.74 16.71 7.65
CA ALA A 152 -13.93 17.55 7.71
C ALA A 152 -14.29 18.02 9.12
N THR A 153 -13.72 17.41 10.16
CA THR A 153 -14.08 17.66 11.56
C THR A 153 -12.94 18.24 12.41
N THR A 154 -11.78 18.49 11.82
CA THR A 154 -10.60 19.09 12.46
C THR A 154 -10.39 20.52 12.02
#